data_AF-C4JIV6-F1
#
_entry.id   AF-C4JIV6-F1
#
_cell.length_a   1.000
_cell.length_b   1.000
_cell.length_c   1.000
_cell.angle_alpha   90.00
_cell.angle_beta   90.00
_cell.angle_gamma   90.00
#
_symmetry.space_group_name_H-M   'P 1'
#
loop_
_entity.id
_entity.type
_entity.pdbx_description
1 polymer ?
#
loop_
_entity_poly.entity_id
_entity_poly.type
_entity_poly.pdbx_seq_one_letter_code
_entity_poly.pdbx_strand_id
1 'polypeptide(L)'
;MMLDLEKQFRFVNIVIHILCVPIIMLCMLLLGTLTKPLISIPNVATIENLPPNLATIAGIVYATLYILMEPVAGALLAPLLLAGTAFVNHLSSTYGNTAVYWSLGIQAVAWIAQFVGHGIFEGRAPALLDNLVQAFFLAPFFVWLEVLFFLGYRPQLKARIDKAVQSDVAKFNAAKGSINKEAQT
;
A
#
# COMPACT_ATOMS: atom_id res chain seq x y z
N MET A 1 -5.78 31.52 6.16
CA MET A 1 -6.47 30.52 6.98
C MET A 1 -7.03 29.36 6.14
N MET A 2 -7.94 29.61 5.18
CA MET A 2 -8.51 28.53 4.34
C MET A 2 -7.48 27.80 3.44
N LEU A 3 -6.54 28.55 2.86
CA LEU A 3 -5.46 28.00 2.02
C LEU A 3 -4.43 27.16 2.81
N ASP A 4 -4.32 27.39 4.12
CA ASP A 4 -3.42 26.66 5.02
C ASP A 4 -4.06 25.35 5.46
N LEU A 5 -5.36 25.39 5.75
CA LEU A 5 -6.19 24.23 6.04
C LEU A 5 -6.20 23.23 4.88
N GLU A 6 -6.36 23.67 3.64
CA GLU A 6 -6.32 22.78 2.46
C GLU A 6 -4.96 22.11 2.23
N LYS A 7 -3.85 22.79 2.58
CA LYS A 7 -2.51 22.20 2.51
C LYS A 7 -2.31 21.20 3.66
N GLN A 8 -2.75 21.56 4.86
CA GLN A 8 -2.69 20.71 6.04
C GLN A 8 -3.51 19.42 5.86
N PHE A 9 -4.73 19.50 5.33
CA PHE A 9 -5.58 18.33 5.11
C PHE A 9 -5.01 17.36 4.07
N ARG A 10 -4.40 17.90 3.00
CA ARG A 10 -3.70 17.10 1.99
C ARG A 10 -2.46 16.41 2.58
N PHE A 11 -1.70 17.10 3.42
CA PHE A 11 -0.52 16.53 4.08
C PHE A 11 -0.92 15.43 5.07
N VAL A 12 -1.95 15.65 5.89
CA VAL A 12 -2.48 14.64 6.81
C VAL A 12 -2.91 13.38 6.05
N ASN A 13 -3.60 13.53 4.91
CA ASN A 13 -3.99 12.37 4.09
C ASN A 13 -2.77 11.60 3.56
N ILE A 14 -1.75 12.29 3.07
CA ILE A 14 -0.50 11.66 2.59
C ILE A 14 0.18 10.89 3.73
N VAL A 15 0.28 11.49 4.93
CA VAL A 15 0.91 10.83 6.09
C VAL A 15 0.13 9.59 6.52
N ILE A 16 -1.20 9.68 6.58
CA ILE A 16 -2.06 8.52 6.84
C ILE A 16 -1.78 7.44 5.80
N HIS A 17 -1.69 7.82 4.53
CA HIS A 17 -1.46 6.88 3.44
C HIS A 17 -0.11 6.15 3.57
N ILE A 18 0.97 6.91 3.76
CA ILE A 18 2.35 6.39 3.88
C ILE A 18 2.48 5.45 5.08
N LEU A 19 1.80 5.72 6.19
CA LEU A 19 1.85 4.88 7.38
C LEU A 19 0.93 3.66 7.29
N CYS A 20 -0.32 3.85 6.88
CA CYS A 20 -1.33 2.79 6.92
C CYS A 20 -1.16 1.76 5.81
N VAL A 21 -0.71 2.13 4.59
CA VAL A 21 -0.58 1.15 3.49
C VAL A 21 0.43 0.04 3.81
N PRO A 22 1.68 0.32 4.27
CA PRO A 22 2.62 -0.73 4.64
C PRO A 22 2.11 -1.60 5.80
N ILE A 23 1.43 -0.98 6.79
CA ILE A 23 0.83 -1.70 7.91
C ILE A 23 -0.26 -2.68 7.41
N ILE A 24 -1.17 -2.20 6.55
CA ILE A 24 -2.22 -3.05 5.95
C ILE A 24 -1.57 -4.20 5.18
N MET A 25 -0.52 -3.94 4.40
CA MET A 25 0.20 -4.98 3.65
C MET A 25 0.79 -6.05 4.58
N LEU A 26 1.46 -5.66 5.68
CA LEU A 26 1.99 -6.62 6.65
C LEU A 26 0.89 -7.38 7.38
N CYS A 27 -0.21 -6.73 7.78
CA CYS A 27 -1.36 -7.39 8.37
C CYS A 27 -1.98 -8.42 7.41
N MET A 28 -2.08 -8.09 6.11
CA MET A 28 -2.55 -9.01 5.08
C MET A 28 -1.61 -10.22 4.91
N LEU A 29 -0.30 -10.00 4.90
CA LEU A 29 0.68 -11.08 4.89
C LEU A 29 0.58 -11.95 6.15
N LEU A 30 0.34 -11.36 7.32
CA LEU A 30 0.10 -12.10 8.56
C LEU A 30 -1.12 -13.02 8.45
N LEU A 31 -2.22 -12.58 7.83
CA LEU A 31 -3.36 -13.49 7.59
C LEU A 31 -2.98 -14.65 6.64
N GLY A 32 -2.06 -14.42 5.70
CA GLY A 32 -1.51 -15.46 4.84
C GLY A 32 -0.70 -16.52 5.57
N THR A 33 -0.17 -16.24 6.76
CA THR A 33 0.63 -17.21 7.54
C THR A 33 -0.21 -18.36 8.08
N LEU A 34 -1.54 -18.18 8.13
CA LEU A 34 -2.50 -19.19 8.57
C LEU A 34 -2.60 -20.39 7.63
N THR A 35 -2.08 -20.24 6.41
CA THR A 35 -1.97 -21.36 5.47
C THR A 35 -0.83 -22.28 5.88
N LYS A 36 -1.08 -23.59 5.83
CA LYS A 36 -0.01 -24.59 5.97
C LYS A 36 1.00 -24.43 4.82
N PRO A 37 2.25 -24.90 4.98
CA PRO A 37 3.20 -24.99 3.88
C PRO A 37 2.54 -25.60 2.63
N LEU A 38 2.51 -24.84 1.55
CA LEU A 38 1.82 -25.19 0.30
C LEU A 38 2.71 -26.05 -0.61
N ILE A 39 4.03 -25.98 -0.40
CA ILE A 39 5.03 -26.71 -1.17
C ILE A 39 5.94 -27.44 -0.18
N SER A 40 6.17 -28.73 -0.42
CA SER A 40 7.18 -29.48 0.34
C SER A 40 8.56 -29.16 -0.22
N ILE A 41 9.42 -28.58 0.61
CA ILE A 41 10.81 -28.25 0.26
C ILE A 41 11.77 -29.05 1.14
N PRO A 42 12.95 -29.45 0.63
CA PRO A 42 13.97 -30.10 1.45
C PRO A 42 14.42 -29.20 2.61
N ASN A 43 14.80 -29.80 3.75
CA ASN A 43 15.28 -29.05 4.92
C ASN A 43 16.48 -28.13 4.63
N VAL A 44 17.29 -28.45 3.61
CA VAL A 44 18.42 -27.59 3.21
C VAL A 44 17.97 -26.29 2.50
N ALA A 45 16.74 -26.26 1.98
CA ALA A 45 16.17 -25.13 1.26
C ALA A 45 15.17 -24.32 2.13
N THR A 46 14.92 -24.74 3.38
CA THR A 46 14.06 -24.00 4.29
C THR A 46 14.79 -22.78 4.82
N ILE A 47 14.17 -21.62 4.71
CA ILE A 47 14.68 -20.37 5.29
C ILE A 47 13.93 -20.13 6.60
N GLU A 48 14.65 -19.78 7.66
CA GLU A 48 14.05 -19.49 8.96
C GLU A 48 13.02 -18.37 8.85
N ASN A 49 11.86 -18.56 9.50
CA ASN A 49 10.72 -17.64 9.47
C ASN A 49 10.14 -17.36 8.06
N LEU A 50 10.55 -18.09 7.02
CA LEU A 50 9.98 -18.01 5.67
C LEU A 50 9.54 -19.40 5.19
N PRO A 51 8.62 -20.06 5.91
CA PRO A 51 8.05 -21.31 5.43
C PRO A 51 7.28 -21.07 4.12
N PRO A 52 7.15 -22.05 3.21
CA PRO A 52 6.49 -21.87 1.91
C PRO A 52 4.96 -21.85 2.04
N ASN A 53 4.43 -20.99 2.91
CA ASN A 53 3.01 -20.68 3.05
C ASN A 53 2.62 -19.51 2.13
N LEU A 54 1.33 -19.15 2.14
CA LEU A 54 0.80 -18.08 1.31
C LEU A 54 1.45 -16.73 1.58
N ALA A 55 1.82 -16.41 2.82
CA ALA A 55 2.52 -15.16 3.15
C ALA A 55 3.88 -15.06 2.45
N THR A 56 4.70 -16.11 2.53
CA THR A 56 6.02 -16.16 1.89
C THR A 56 5.90 -16.14 0.37
N ILE A 57 4.98 -16.91 -0.20
CA ILE A 57 4.74 -16.91 -1.65
C ILE A 57 4.32 -15.51 -2.11
N ALA A 58 3.35 -14.88 -1.42
CA ALA A 58 2.93 -13.53 -1.73
C ALA A 58 4.10 -12.54 -1.61
N GLY A 59 4.87 -12.58 -0.52
CA GLY A 59 6.04 -11.72 -0.33
C GLY A 59 7.06 -11.81 -1.47
N ILE A 60 7.37 -13.04 -1.93
CA ILE A 60 8.25 -13.29 -3.08
C ILE A 60 7.64 -12.77 -4.38
N VAL A 61 6.35 -13.01 -4.62
CA VAL A 61 5.64 -12.52 -5.81
C VAL A 61 5.66 -10.98 -5.84
N TYR A 62 5.31 -10.32 -4.74
CA TYR A 62 5.36 -8.87 -4.62
C TYR A 62 6.77 -8.32 -4.84
N ALA A 63 7.79 -8.88 -4.18
CA ALA A 63 9.18 -8.47 -4.36
C ALA A 63 9.62 -8.59 -5.83
N THR A 64 9.31 -9.72 -6.47
CA THR A 64 9.66 -9.98 -7.87
C THR A 64 8.96 -8.99 -8.79
N LEU A 65 7.66 -8.80 -8.63
CA LEU A 65 6.90 -7.89 -9.49
C LEU A 65 7.34 -6.44 -9.31
N TYR A 66 7.66 -6.00 -8.09
CA TYR A 66 8.17 -4.65 -7.86
C TYR A 66 9.55 -4.42 -8.45
N ILE A 67 10.44 -5.43 -8.42
CA ILE A 67 11.71 -5.39 -9.15
C ILE A 67 11.47 -5.31 -10.67
N LEU A 68 10.52 -6.08 -11.21
CA LEU A 68 10.19 -6.02 -12.63
C LEU A 68 9.60 -4.67 -13.05
N MET A 69 8.86 -4.02 -12.16
CA MET A 69 8.28 -2.69 -12.41
C MET A 69 9.33 -1.57 -12.40
N GLU A 70 10.16 -1.52 -11.36
CA GLU A 70 11.28 -0.58 -11.29
C GLU A 70 12.45 -1.26 -10.58
N PRO A 71 13.50 -1.69 -11.31
CA PRO A 71 14.52 -2.57 -10.76
C PRO A 71 15.23 -2.03 -9.52
N VAL A 72 15.52 -0.74 -9.46
CA VAL A 72 16.27 -0.16 -8.34
C VAL A 72 15.37 0.01 -7.11
N ALA A 73 14.23 0.69 -7.24
CA ALA A 73 13.28 0.87 -6.14
C ALA A 73 12.73 -0.45 -5.64
N GLY A 74 12.40 -1.37 -6.55
CA GLY A 74 11.95 -2.71 -6.22
C GLY A 74 13.03 -3.52 -5.50
N ALA A 75 14.29 -3.47 -5.94
CA ALA A 75 15.39 -4.16 -5.26
C ALA A 75 15.68 -3.59 -3.87
N LEU A 76 15.49 -2.28 -3.66
CA LEU A 76 15.60 -1.67 -2.33
C LEU A 76 14.44 -2.05 -1.41
N LEU A 77 13.23 -2.23 -1.95
CA LEU A 77 12.05 -2.63 -1.17
C LEU A 77 12.03 -4.12 -0.85
N ALA A 78 12.52 -4.96 -1.76
CA ALA A 78 12.51 -6.42 -1.64
C ALA A 78 13.03 -6.94 -0.28
N PRO A 79 14.20 -6.53 0.24
CA PRO A 79 14.67 -7.01 1.54
C PRO A 79 13.77 -6.54 2.69
N LEU A 80 13.22 -5.32 2.65
CA LEU A 80 12.29 -4.83 3.66
C LEU A 80 10.99 -5.62 3.66
N LEU A 81 10.48 -5.93 2.46
CA LEU A 81 9.27 -6.72 2.29
C LEU A 81 9.47 -8.15 2.79
N LEU A 82 10.55 -8.82 2.37
CA LEU A 82 10.82 -10.20 2.80
C LEU A 82 11.15 -10.27 4.29
N ALA A 83 11.86 -9.29 4.86
CA ALA A 83 12.06 -9.19 6.30
C ALA A 83 10.74 -8.98 7.04
N GLY A 84 9.84 -8.13 6.52
CA GLY A 84 8.48 -7.96 7.03
C GLY A 84 7.66 -9.25 6.96
N THR A 85 7.76 -10.00 5.86
CA THR A 85 7.14 -11.32 5.71
C THR A 85 7.70 -12.33 6.73
N ALA A 86 9.01 -12.33 6.94
CA ALA A 86 9.64 -13.18 7.95
C ALA A 86 9.17 -12.80 9.36
N PHE A 87 9.08 -11.50 9.64
CA PHE A 87 8.60 -10.98 10.91
C PHE A 87 7.17 -11.39 11.22
N VAL A 88 6.23 -11.28 10.26
CA VAL A 88 4.83 -11.69 10.52
C VAL A 88 4.68 -13.21 10.66
N ASN A 89 5.49 -13.99 9.95
CA ASN A 89 5.58 -15.44 10.16
C ASN A 89 6.08 -15.76 11.58
N HIS A 90 7.13 -15.07 12.02
CA HIS A 90 7.63 -15.20 13.38
C HIS A 90 6.54 -14.86 14.41
N LEU A 91 5.88 -13.70 14.28
CA LEU A 91 4.78 -13.29 15.17
C LEU A 91 3.65 -14.32 15.20
N SER A 92 3.24 -14.83 14.04
CA SER A 92 2.20 -15.83 13.94
C SER A 92 2.60 -17.15 14.62
N SER A 93 3.86 -17.57 14.47
CA SER A 93 4.37 -18.78 15.13
C SER A 93 4.49 -18.63 16.65
N THR A 94 4.87 -17.44 17.13
CA THR A 94 5.12 -17.15 18.54
C THR A 94 3.82 -16.92 19.32
N TYR A 95 2.86 -16.21 18.72
CA TYR A 95 1.65 -15.73 19.41
C TYR A 95 0.33 -16.32 18.88
N GLY A 96 0.37 -17.13 17.81
CA GLY A 96 -0.80 -17.81 17.26
C GLY A 96 -1.99 -16.86 16.99
N ASN A 97 -3.16 -17.22 17.51
CA ASN A 97 -4.40 -16.44 17.32
C ASN A 97 -4.32 -15.02 17.88
N THR A 98 -3.49 -14.77 18.90
CA THR A 98 -3.32 -13.41 19.44
C THR A 98 -2.74 -12.47 18.38
N ALA A 99 -1.75 -12.92 17.60
CA ALA A 99 -1.21 -12.13 16.48
C ALA A 99 -2.26 -11.86 15.41
N VAL A 100 -3.16 -12.83 15.14
CA VAL A 100 -4.26 -12.67 14.19
C VAL A 100 -5.26 -11.61 14.66
N TYR A 101 -5.69 -11.67 15.92
CA TYR A 101 -6.65 -10.69 16.46
C TYR A 101 -6.09 -9.28 16.45
N TRP A 102 -4.82 -9.10 16.83
CA TRP A 102 -4.15 -7.81 16.71
C TRP A 102 -4.03 -7.36 15.25
N SER A 103 -3.68 -8.27 14.33
CA SER A 103 -3.61 -7.96 12.90
C SER A 103 -4.95 -7.44 12.36
N LEU A 104 -6.06 -8.11 12.69
CA LEU A 104 -7.40 -7.70 12.28
C LEU A 104 -7.79 -6.35 12.89
N GLY A 105 -7.52 -6.12 14.18
CA GLY A 105 -7.79 -4.86 14.85
C GLY A 105 -7.00 -3.69 14.27
N ILE A 106 -5.69 -3.87 14.04
CA ILE A 106 -4.82 -2.87 13.42
C ILE A 106 -5.28 -2.58 11.99
N GLN A 107 -5.63 -3.61 11.22
CA GLN A 107 -6.10 -3.45 9.86
C GLN A 107 -7.43 -2.68 9.81
N ALA A 108 -8.36 -2.94 10.74
CA ALA A 108 -9.61 -2.18 10.85
C ALA A 108 -9.35 -0.69 11.13
N VAL A 109 -8.48 -0.38 12.10
CA VAL A 109 -8.11 1.01 12.42
C VAL A 109 -7.42 1.69 11.24
N ALA A 110 -6.48 1.01 10.58
CA ALA A 110 -5.77 1.55 9.42
C ALA A 110 -6.71 1.82 8.23
N TRP A 111 -7.67 0.93 7.97
CA TRP A 111 -8.70 1.15 6.97
C TRP A 111 -9.61 2.31 7.30
N ILE A 112 -10.08 2.42 8.54
CA ILE A 112 -10.90 3.55 8.99
C ILE A 112 -10.12 4.86 8.78
N ALA A 113 -8.84 4.91 9.17
CA ALA A 113 -8.00 6.07 8.96
C ALA A 113 -7.86 6.43 7.47
N GLN A 114 -7.62 5.45 6.59
CA GLN A 114 -7.55 5.65 5.13
C GLN A 114 -8.86 6.16 4.54
N PHE A 115 -10.00 5.57 4.92
CA PHE A 115 -11.31 6.00 4.43
C PHE A 115 -11.71 7.38 4.93
N VAL A 116 -11.41 7.69 6.19
CA VAL A 116 -11.58 9.05 6.74
C VAL A 116 -10.67 10.03 6.00
N GLY A 117 -9.42 9.63 5.76
CA GLY A 117 -8.42 10.31 4.94
C GLY A 117 -8.99 10.76 3.59
N HIS A 118 -9.35 9.80 2.75
CA HIS A 118 -9.86 10.05 1.41
C HIS A 118 -11.25 10.70 1.40
N GLY A 119 -12.17 10.22 2.24
CA GLY A 119 -13.57 10.64 2.22
C GLY A 119 -13.79 12.06 2.75
N ILE A 120 -13.18 12.41 3.88
CA ILE A 120 -13.38 13.72 4.50
C ILE A 120 -12.46 14.77 3.87
N PHE A 121 -11.20 14.42 3.54
CA PHE A 121 -10.22 15.43 3.10
C PHE A 121 -10.08 15.56 1.58
N GLU A 122 -10.39 14.53 0.78
CA GLU A 122 -10.29 14.61 -0.68
C GLU A 122 -11.66 14.67 -1.38
N GLY A 123 -12.74 14.25 -0.71
CA GLY A 123 -14.09 14.23 -1.30
C GLY A 123 -14.19 13.38 -2.57
N ARG A 124 -13.29 12.39 -2.71
CA ARG A 124 -13.23 11.42 -3.82
C ARG A 124 -13.54 10.03 -3.27
N ALA A 125 -14.23 9.23 -4.07
CA ALA A 125 -14.38 7.81 -3.76
C ALA A 125 -12.99 7.14 -3.78
N PRO A 126 -12.70 6.22 -2.85
CA PRO A 126 -11.44 5.52 -2.84
C PRO A 126 -11.31 4.65 -4.10
N ALA A 127 -10.13 4.68 -4.75
CA ALA A 127 -9.83 3.92 -5.97
C ALA A 127 -9.98 2.39 -5.82
N LEU A 128 -10.15 1.91 -4.59
CA LEU A 128 -10.55 0.54 -4.26
C LEU A 128 -11.84 0.09 -4.94
N LEU A 129 -12.80 1.01 -5.12
CA LEU A 129 -14.08 0.69 -5.75
C LEU A 129 -13.96 0.52 -7.27
N ASP A 130 -12.93 1.10 -7.87
CA ASP A 130 -12.74 1.12 -9.32
C ASP A 130 -11.73 0.06 -9.81
N ASN A 131 -10.66 -0.20 -9.02
CA ASN A 131 -9.60 -1.13 -9.42
C ASN A 131 -8.89 -1.76 -8.20
N LEU A 132 -9.34 -2.95 -7.80
CA LEU A 132 -8.75 -3.72 -6.70
C LEU A 132 -7.26 -4.03 -6.92
N VAL A 133 -6.85 -4.33 -8.16
CA VAL A 133 -5.44 -4.62 -8.46
C VAL A 133 -4.61 -3.36 -8.18
N GLN A 134 -5.02 -2.21 -8.68
CA GLN A 134 -4.29 -0.97 -8.42
C GLN A 134 -4.25 -0.63 -6.92
N ALA A 135 -5.35 -0.83 -6.21
CA ALA A 135 -5.45 -0.47 -4.81
C ALA A 135 -4.65 -1.39 -3.86
N PHE A 136 -4.64 -2.71 -4.10
CA PHE A 136 -3.92 -3.65 -3.25
C PHE A 136 -2.50 -3.93 -3.74
N PHE A 137 -2.32 -4.07 -5.05
CA PHE A 137 -1.03 -4.45 -5.63
C PHE A 137 -0.10 -3.25 -5.82
N LEU A 138 -0.58 -2.14 -6.40
CA LEU A 138 0.29 -1.02 -6.76
C LEU A 138 0.48 -0.01 -5.63
N ALA A 139 -0.51 0.17 -4.74
CA ALA A 139 -0.44 1.20 -3.70
C ALA A 139 0.79 1.10 -2.78
N PRO A 140 1.19 -0.08 -2.26
CA PRO A 140 2.40 -0.16 -1.42
C PRO A 140 3.67 0.26 -2.16
N PHE A 141 3.76 -0.04 -3.45
CA PHE A 141 4.90 0.35 -4.27
C PHE A 141 4.92 1.85 -4.57
N PHE A 142 3.76 2.46 -4.82
CA PHE A 142 3.66 3.91 -5.00
C PHE A 142 4.05 4.67 -3.72
N VAL A 143 3.63 4.20 -2.55
CA VAL A 143 4.08 4.77 -1.26
C VAL A 143 5.59 4.69 -1.14
N TRP A 144 6.19 3.55 -1.48
CA TRP A 144 7.65 3.41 -1.47
C TRP A 144 8.35 4.36 -2.45
N LEU A 145 7.83 4.52 -3.66
CA LEU A 145 8.35 5.48 -4.64
C LEU A 145 8.23 6.92 -4.15
N GLU A 146 7.14 7.28 -3.47
CA GLU A 146 6.98 8.62 -2.88
C GLU A 146 8.05 8.92 -1.83
N VAL A 147 8.37 7.94 -0.97
CA VAL A 147 9.48 8.04 -0.01
C VAL A 147 10.82 8.21 -0.74
N LEU A 148 11.09 7.42 -1.78
CA LEU A 148 12.33 7.55 -2.55
C LEU A 148 12.41 8.89 -3.28
N PHE A 149 11.31 9.37 -3.85
CA PHE A 149 11.23 10.68 -4.51
C PHE A 149 11.48 11.82 -3.53
N PHE A 150 10.99 11.70 -2.29
CA PHE A 150 11.32 12.65 -1.22
C PHE A 150 12.82 12.66 -0.90
N LEU A 151 13.49 11.51 -1.00
CA LEU A 151 14.94 11.37 -0.87
C LEU A 151 15.73 11.79 -2.13
N GLY A 152 15.06 12.32 -3.16
CA GLY A 152 15.70 12.80 -4.39
C GLY A 152 15.89 11.75 -5.48
N TYR A 153 15.29 10.57 -5.36
CA TYR A 153 15.34 9.53 -6.38
C TYR A 153 14.64 9.98 -7.67
N ARG A 154 15.30 9.84 -8.84
CA ARG A 154 14.76 10.10 -10.19
C ARG A 154 13.82 11.34 -10.29
N PRO A 155 14.30 12.57 -10.05
CA PRO A 155 13.46 13.77 -10.04
C PRO A 155 12.73 14.02 -11.37
N GLN A 156 13.33 13.62 -12.49
CA GLN A 156 12.68 13.71 -13.81
C GLN A 156 11.47 12.78 -13.94
N LEU A 157 11.53 11.57 -13.35
CA LEU A 157 10.41 10.63 -13.32
C LEU A 157 9.29 11.18 -12.44
N LYS A 158 9.64 11.67 -11.25
CA LYS A 158 8.70 12.35 -10.35
C LYS A 158 7.95 13.48 -11.07
N ALA A 159 8.68 14.36 -11.77
CA ALA A 159 8.08 15.47 -12.51
C ALA A 159 7.10 15.01 -13.61
N ARG A 160 7.38 13.89 -14.29
CA ARG A 160 6.48 13.31 -15.30
C ARG A 160 5.21 12.74 -14.66
N ILE A 161 5.35 12.03 -13.54
CA ILE A 161 4.23 11.49 -12.77
C ILE A 161 3.36 12.63 -12.22
N ASP A 162 3.96 13.64 -11.60
CA ASP A 162 3.26 14.81 -11.06
C ASP A 162 2.45 15.52 -12.17
N LYS A 163 3.03 15.68 -13.37
CA LYS A 163 2.34 16.27 -14.52
C LYS A 163 1.15 15.43 -14.98
N ALA A 164 1.28 14.09 -14.99
CA ALA A 164 0.19 13.20 -15.34
C ALA A 164 -0.95 13.28 -14.31
N VAL A 165 -0.61 13.24 -13.01
CA VAL A 165 -1.58 13.38 -11.91
C VAL A 165 -2.33 14.71 -11.99
N GLN A 166 -1.63 15.82 -12.25
CA GLN A 166 -2.28 17.13 -12.42
C GLN A 166 -3.27 17.14 -13.59
N SER A 167 -2.93 16.51 -14.71
CA SER A 167 -3.84 16.38 -15.86
C SER A 167 -5.10 15.60 -15.49
N ASP A 168 -4.97 14.51 -14.75
CA ASP A 168 -6.11 13.67 -14.39
C ASP A 168 -6.99 14.31 -13.31
N VAL A 169 -6.41 15.04 -12.36
CA VAL A 169 -7.16 15.87 -11.41
C VAL A 169 -7.95 16.96 -12.13
N ALA A 170 -7.35 17.62 -13.12
CA ALA A 170 -8.05 18.65 -13.91
C ALA A 170 -9.25 18.07 -14.67
N LYS A 171 -9.09 16.91 -15.32
CA LYS A 171 -10.19 16.20 -15.99
C LYS A 171 -11.31 15.82 -15.02
N PHE A 172 -10.95 15.29 -13.84
CA PHE A 172 -11.93 14.92 -12.81
C PHE A 172 -12.74 16.12 -12.32
N ASN A 173 -12.07 17.25 -12.04
CA ASN A 173 -12.73 18.47 -11.60
C ASN A 173 -13.64 19.06 -12.69
N ALA A 174 -13.22 19.01 -13.96
CA ALA A 174 -14.05 19.43 -15.09
C ALA A 174 -15.32 18.57 -15.23
N ALA A 175 -15.20 17.25 -15.12
CA ALA A 175 -16.33 16.32 -15.15
C ALA A 175 -17.31 16.53 -13.97
N LYS A 176 -16.79 16.80 -12.77
CA LYS A 176 -17.64 17.14 -11.61
C LYS A 176 -18.41 18.45 -11.83
N GLY A 177 -17.76 19.44 -12.45
CA GLY A 177 -18.37 20.72 -12.81
C GLY A 177 -19.46 20.60 -13.87
N SER A 178 -19.35 19.69 -14.83
CA SER A 178 -20.40 19.44 -15.84
C SER A 178 -21.61 18.71 -15.24
N ILE A 179 -21.39 17.69 -14.41
CA ILE A 179 -22.48 16.96 -13.72
C ILE A 179 -23.30 17.90 -12.84
N ASN A 180 -22.65 18.80 -12.10
CA ASN A 180 -23.35 19.76 -11.26
C ASN A 180 -24.16 20.80 -12.06
N LYS A 181 -23.76 21.11 -13.29
CA LYS A 181 -24.52 22.00 -14.18
C LYS A 181 -25.76 21.30 -14.76
N GLU A 182 -25.63 20.05 -15.18
CA GLU A 182 -26.75 19.24 -15.69
C GLU A 182 -27.78 18.91 -14.60
N ALA A 183 -27.35 18.69 -13.35
CA ALA A 183 -28.26 18.47 -12.23
C ALA A 183 -29.04 19.74 -11.79
N GLN A 184 -28.67 20.91 -12.31
CA GLN A 184 -29.31 22.20 -12.00
C GLN A 184 -30.20 22.74 -13.15
N THR A 185 -30.24 22.04 -14.28
CA THR A 185 -31.10 22.32 -15.44
C THR A 185 -32.24 21.34 -15.52
#